data_AF-A0A920BGY1-F1
#
_entry.id   AF-A0A920BGY1-F1
#
_cell.length_a   1.000
_cell.length_b   1.000
_cell.length_c   1.000
_cell.angle_alpha   90.00
_cell.angle_beta   90.00
_cell.angle_gamma   90.00
#
_symmetry.space_group_name_H-M   'P 1'
#
loop_
_entity.id
_entity.type
_entity.pdbx_description
1 polymer ?
#
loop_
_entity_poly.entity_id
_entity_poly.type
_entity_poly.pdbx_seq_one_letter_code
_entity_poly.pdbx_strand_id
1 'polypeptide(L)' 'MENICQTSDCQRVYDRAINAGCESVMKPEKLERWPVTVAFVKDFDGYLIEFVEHHQGTRPGVPDPKKT' A
#
# COMPACT_ATOMS: atom_id res chain seq x y z
N MET A 1 -0.69 2.87 16.29
CA MET A 1 -0.71 3.67 15.05
C MET A 1 -0.68 2.65 13.93
N GLU A 2 -1.71 2.61 13.08
CA GLU A 2 -1.72 1.71 11.93
C GLU A 2 -0.94 2.40 10.81
N ASN A 3 0.18 1.81 10.36
CA ASN A 3 1.05 2.39 9.33
C ASN A 3 0.51 2.05 7.93
N ILE A 4 -0.70 2.54 7.64
CA ILE A 4 -1.36 2.34 6.35
C ILE A 4 -1.06 3.53 5.45
N CYS A 5 -0.38 3.26 4.35
CA CYS A 5 -0.11 4.23 3.30
C CYS A 5 -1.12 4.03 2.17
N GLN A 6 -2.01 5.01 2.01
CA GLN A 6 -2.97 5.06 0.91
C GLN A 6 -2.25 5.49 -0.38
N THR A 7 -2.43 4.73 -1.45
CA THR A 7 -1.73 4.95 -2.73
C THR A 7 -2.71 4.97 -3.90
N SER A 8 -2.35 5.72 -4.96
CA SER A 8 -3.04 5.68 -6.25
C SER A 8 -2.48 4.61 -7.20
N ASP A 9 -1.32 4.05 -6.86
CA ASP A 9 -0.57 3.06 -7.63
C ASP A 9 0.29 2.25 -6.65
N CYS A 10 -0.26 1.11 -6.18
CA CYS A 10 0.39 0.29 -5.16
C CYS A 10 1.69 -0.35 -5.70
N GLN A 11 1.67 -0.79 -6.97
CA GLN A 11 2.82 -1.43 -7.60
C GLN A 11 4.04 -0.51 -7.65
N ARG A 12 3.86 0.71 -8.15
CA ARG A 12 4.97 1.66 -8.28
C ARG A 12 5.55 2.09 -6.94
N VAL A 13 4.74 2.23 -5.91
CA VAL A 13 5.22 2.60 -4.56
C VAL A 13 5.97 1.43 -3.94
N TYR A 14 5.45 0.21 -4.05
CA TYR A 14 6.12 -1.00 -3.62
C TYR A 14 7.50 -1.15 -4.30
N ASP A 15 7.58 -1.02 -5.62
CA ASP A 15 8.84 -1.15 -6.36
C ASP A 15 9.88 -0.13 -5.91
N ARG A 16 9.45 1.11 -5.60
CA ARG A 16 10.33 2.13 -5.03
C ARG A 16 10.82 1.76 -3.64
N ALA A 17 9.96 1.19 -2.79
CA ALA A 17 10.36 0.74 -1.45
C ALA A 17 11.40 -0.38 -1.53
N ILE A 18 11.20 -1.37 -2.40
CA ILE A 18 12.17 -2.46 -2.62
C ILE A 18 13.48 -1.91 -3.18
N ASN A 19 13.43 -1.02 -4.17
CA ASN A 19 14.63 -0.39 -4.74
C ASN A 19 15.39 0.48 -3.73
N ALA A 20 14.71 1.01 -2.71
CA ALA A 20 15.32 1.74 -1.61
C ALA A 20 15.97 0.81 -0.57
N GLY A 21 15.71 -0.50 -0.62
CA GLY A 21 16.26 -1.50 0.30
C GLY A 21 15.31 -1.98 1.39
N CYS A 22 14.00 -1.69 1.30
CA CYS A 22 13.01 -2.26 2.21
C CYS A 22 12.87 -3.78 2.01
N GLU A 23 12.51 -4.51 3.06
CA GLU A 23 12.25 -5.96 2.99
C GLU A 23 10.85 -6.23 2.43
N SER A 24 10.74 -7.04 1.39
CA SER A 24 9.45 -7.53 0.87
C SER A 24 8.83 -8.54 1.85
N VAL A 25 7.62 -8.27 2.33
CA VAL A 25 6.80 -9.25 3.07
C VAL A 25 5.72 -9.85 2.18
N MET A 26 5.02 -9.02 1.41
CA MET A 26 3.99 -9.44 0.45
C MET A 26 4.04 -8.52 -0.76
N LYS A 27 4.13 -9.10 -1.96
CA LYS A 27 4.05 -8.34 -3.21
C LYS A 27 2.64 -7.76 -3.39
N PRO A 28 2.47 -6.69 -4.19
CA PRO A 28 1.16 -6.16 -4.54
C PRO A 28 0.24 -7.26 -5.08
N GLU A 29 -0.88 -7.47 -4.38
CA GLU A 29 -1.88 -8.46 -4.74
C GLU A 29 -3.27 -7.84 -4.66
N LYS A 30 -4.07 -8.05 -5.73
CA LYS A 30 -5.47 -7.69 -5.73
C LYS A 30 -6.23 -8.73 -4.92
N LEU A 31 -6.92 -8.31 -3.88
CA LEU A 31 -7.66 -9.22 -3.03
C LEU A 31 -8.98 -9.63 -3.70
N GLU A 32 -9.32 -10.91 -3.67
CA GLU A 32 -10.56 -11.42 -4.28
C GLU A 32 -11.82 -10.91 -3.58
N ARG A 33 -11.77 -10.78 -2.25
CA ARG A 33 -12.94 -10.38 -1.43
C ARG A 33 -13.18 -8.87 -1.41
N TRP A 34 -12.13 -8.06 -1.56
CA TRP A 34 -12.19 -6.62 -1.33
C TRP A 34 -11.64 -5.89 -2.55
N PRO A 35 -12.27 -4.77 -2.98
CA PRO A 35 -11.86 -4.04 -4.18
C PRO A 35 -10.60 -3.19 -3.92
N VAL A 36 -9.52 -3.83 -3.47
CA VAL A 36 -8.23 -3.21 -3.13
C VAL A 36 -7.07 -4.06 -3.66
N THR A 37 -5.96 -3.40 -3.93
CA THR A 37 -4.64 -4.03 -4.06
C THR A 37 -3.84 -3.70 -2.81
N VAL A 38 -3.21 -4.71 -2.19
CA VAL A 38 -2.43 -4.55 -0.96
C VAL A 38 -1.01 -5.08 -1.16
N ALA A 39 -0.03 -4.42 -0.57
CA ALA A 39 1.34 -4.90 -0.46
C ALA A 39 1.89 -4.64 0.95
N PHE A 40 2.87 -5.44 1.37
CA PHE A 40 3.54 -5.28 2.66
C PHE A 40 5.05 -5.26 2.51
N VAL A 41 5.68 -4.30 3.17
CA VAL A 41 7.14 -4.21 3.31
C VAL A 41 7.52 -3.96 4.76
N LYS A 42 8.75 -4.29 5.15
CA LYS A 42 9.36 -3.71 6.37
C LYS A 42 10.32 -2.60 5.99
N ASP A 43 10.26 -1.50 6.73
CA ASP A 43 11.23 -0.42 6.63
C ASP A 43 12.59 -0.79 7.28
N PHE A 44 13.52 0.16 7.30
CA PHE A 44 14.87 -0.04 7.84
C PHE A 44 14.91 -0.29 9.35
N ASP A 45 13.86 0.09 10.07
CA ASP A 45 13.73 -0.14 11.51
C ASP A 45 12.92 -1.42 11.80
N GLY A 46 12.46 -2.12 10.76
CA GLY A 46 11.71 -3.36 10.86
C GLY A 46 10.19 -3.19 11.05
N TYR A 47 9.66 -1.97 10.94
CA TYR A 47 8.21 -1.73 11.02
C TYR A 47 7.50 -2.21 9.76
N LEU A 48 6.38 -2.90 9.95
CA LEU A 48 5.52 -3.33 8.85
C LEU A 48 4.73 -2.14 8.31
N ILE A 49 4.90 -1.87 7.03
CA ILE A 49 4.18 -0.84 6.29
C ILE A 49 3.21 -1.53 5.33
N GLU A 50 1.96 -1.08 5.34
CA GLU A 50 0.91 -1.53 4.42
C GLU A 50 0.69 -0.50 3.32
N PHE A 51 0.84 -0.90 2.06
CA PHE A 51 0.42 -0.11 0.91
C PHE A 51 -0.96 -0.58 0.46
N VAL A 52 -1.91 0.35 0.40
CA VAL A 52 -3.28 0.05 -0.06
C VAL A 52 -3.62 0.93 -1.24
N GLU A 53 -4.15 0.33 -2.30
CA GLU A 53 -4.77 1.03 -3.42
C GLU A 53 -6.24 0.64 -3.51
N HIS A 54 -7.12 1.64 -3.46
CA HIS A 54 -8.57 1.45 -3.58
C HIS A 54 -9.01 1.49 -5.05
N HIS A 55 -9.87 0.55 -5.45
CA HIS A 55 -10.42 0.47 -6.81
C HIS A 55 -11.82 1.06 -6.95
N GLN A 56 -12.52 1.30 -5.83
CA GLN A 56 -13.89 1.84 -5.81
C GLN A 56 -14.02 3.09 -4.93
N GLY A 57 -12.88 3.74 -4.66
CA GLY A 57 -12.79 4.87 -3.72
C GLY A 57 -12.53 4.44 -2.28
N THR A 58 -12.12 5.41 -1.48
CA THR A 58 -11.83 5.24 -0.06
C THR A 58 -13.10 5.37 0.78
N ARG A 59 -13.03 4.92 2.05
CA ARG A 59 -14.13 5.10 3.01
C ARG A 59 -14.30 6.59 3.36
N PRO A 60 -15.51 7.04 3.77
CA PRO A 60 -15.70 8.40 4.23
C PRO A 60 -14.69 8.80 5.31
N GLY A 61 -14.07 9.97 5.16
CA GLY A 61 -13.04 10.46 6.08
C GLY A 61 -11.61 10.01 5.77
N VAL A 62 -11.41 9.11 4.81
CA VAL A 62 -10.06 8.73 4.32
C VAL A 62 -9.79 9.46 3.00
N PRO A 63 -8.73 10.28 2.89
CA PRO A 63 -8.35 10.92 1.63
C PRO A 63 -8.14 9.89 0.51
N ASP A 64 -8.63 10.19 -0.69
CA ASP A 64 -8.46 9.35 -1.88
C ASP A 64 -7.30 9.89 -2.74
N PRO A 65 -6.15 9.20 -2.78
CA PRO A 65 -4.99 9.66 -3.54
C PRO A 65 -5.21 9.68 -5.06
N LYS A 66 -6.30 9.10 -5.57
CA LYS A 66 -6.66 9.16 -7.00
C LYS A 66 -7.44 10.43 -7.36
N LYS A 67 -7.86 11.22 -6.37
CA LYS A 67 -8.66 12.44 -6.55
C LYS A 67 -7.91 13.73 -6.23
N THR A 68 -6.63 13.62 -5.90
CA THR A 68 -5.70 14.71 -5.56
C THR A 68 -4.64 14.85 -6.62
#